data_AF-A0A969SGX9-F1
#
_entry.id   AF-A0A969SGX9-F1
#
_cell.length_a   1.000
_cell.length_b   1.000
_cell.length_c   1.000
_cell.angle_alpha   90.00
_cell.angle_beta   90.00
_cell.angle_gamma   90.00
#
_symmetry.space_group_name_H-M   'P 1'
#
loop_
_entity.id
_entity.type
_entity.pdbx_description
1 polymer ?
#
loop_
_entity_poly.entity_id
_entity_poly.type
_entity_poly.pdbx_seq_one_letter_code
_entity_poly.pdbx_strand_id
1 'polypeptide(L)'
;MQVSASSSLHQGEERPGDPRSDQELVQALNAGEAPAFDALYHRHRDWVMSLAVRFTHHPDLALDVLQETFLYFVKKFPGFTLTCQLRTFLYPAVKNFSITALRKAGRYSSLDAALEGGVPEPAIAPDTDVADEDLTAVLETLSAEHRETPAPAL
;
A
#
# COMPACT_ATOMS: atom_id res chain seq x y z
N MET A 1 7.23 46.98 -23.71
CA MET A 1 6.31 46.12 -22.95
C MET A 1 6.24 44.78 -23.68
N GLN A 2 7.09 43.84 -23.29
CA GLN A 2 7.03 42.45 -23.73
C GLN A 2 6.81 41.60 -22.49
N VAL A 3 5.70 40.89 -22.51
CA VAL A 3 5.31 39.86 -21.55
C VAL A 3 5.53 38.52 -22.25
N SER A 4 5.73 37.47 -21.45
CA SER A 4 5.79 36.05 -21.84
C SER A 4 7.18 35.58 -22.31
N ALA A 5 7.77 34.51 -21.78
CA ALA A 5 7.32 33.53 -20.82
C ALA A 5 8.55 32.90 -20.14
N SER A 6 8.62 32.97 -18.81
CA SER A 6 9.47 32.07 -18.03
C SER A 6 8.78 30.71 -17.96
N SER A 7 8.84 29.97 -19.07
CA SER A 7 8.55 28.53 -19.05
C SER A 7 9.86 27.84 -18.67
N SER A 8 10.21 27.92 -17.38
CA SER A 8 11.22 27.03 -16.81
C SER A 8 10.59 25.64 -16.80
N LEU A 9 10.90 24.91 -17.86
CA LEU A 9 10.78 23.46 -17.94
C LEU A 9 11.29 22.89 -16.62
N HIS A 10 10.37 22.42 -15.77
CA HIS A 10 10.70 21.41 -14.77
C HIS A 10 11.05 20.16 -15.57
N GLN A 11 12.27 20.12 -16.09
CA GLN A 11 12.94 18.86 -16.32
C GLN A 11 12.84 18.15 -14.96
N GLY A 12 12.22 16.97 -14.96
CA GLY A 12 12.32 16.07 -13.83
C GLY A 12 13.80 15.78 -13.67
N GLU A 13 14.47 16.57 -12.84
CA GLU A 13 15.70 16.16 -12.21
C GLU A 13 15.38 14.80 -11.60
N GLU A 14 15.95 13.75 -12.19
CA GLU A 14 16.14 12.49 -11.52
C GLU A 14 16.90 12.83 -10.25
N ARG A 15 16.14 13.17 -9.20
CA ARG A 15 16.69 13.46 -7.89
C ARG A 15 17.45 12.19 -7.54
N PRO A 16 18.78 12.27 -7.35
CA PRO A 16 19.54 11.12 -6.87
C PRO A 16 18.76 10.56 -5.68
N GLY A 17 18.44 9.26 -5.74
CA GLY A 17 17.63 8.63 -4.70
C GLY A 17 18.21 9.01 -3.35
N ASP A 18 17.35 9.46 -2.44
CA ASP A 18 17.79 9.95 -1.13
C ASP A 18 18.73 8.91 -0.50
N PRO A 19 19.97 9.26 -0.13
CA PRO A 19 20.95 8.29 0.35
C PRO A 19 20.63 7.73 1.74
N ARG A 20 19.68 8.36 2.46
CA ARG A 20 19.24 7.91 3.79
C ARG A 20 18.64 6.50 3.72
N SER A 21 18.92 5.70 4.73
CA SER A 21 18.29 4.41 4.96
C SER A 21 16.79 4.56 5.21
N ASP A 22 16.02 3.47 5.06
CA ASP A 22 14.58 3.48 5.35
C ASP A 22 14.29 3.93 6.80
N GLN A 23 15.15 3.53 7.74
CA GLN A 23 15.02 3.90 9.15
C GLN A 23 15.22 5.40 9.37
N GLU A 24 16.23 6.01 8.73
CA GLU A 24 16.47 7.46 8.80
C GLU A 24 15.33 8.26 8.16
N LEU A 25 14.82 7.79 7.02
CA LEU A 25 13.68 8.42 6.35
C LEU A 25 12.39 8.34 7.19
N VAL A 26 12.16 7.22 7.88
CA VAL A 26 11.04 7.08 8.83
C VAL A 26 11.18 8.09 9.98
N GLN A 27 12.38 8.28 10.53
CA GLN A 27 12.59 9.27 11.59
C GLN A 27 12.40 10.70 11.09
N ALA A 28 12.88 11.02 9.89
CA ALA A 28 12.66 12.30 9.25
C ALA A 28 11.15 12.57 9.02
N LEU A 29 10.40 11.55 8.57
CA LEU A 29 8.97 11.66 8.37
C LEU A 29 8.20 11.85 9.70
N ASN A 30 8.62 11.18 10.78
CA ASN A 30 8.10 11.44 12.13
C ASN A 30 8.37 12.87 12.60
N ALA A 31 9.49 13.48 12.17
CA ALA A 31 9.82 14.88 12.44
C ALA A 31 9.09 15.87 11.50
N GLY A 32 8.28 15.39 10.55
CA GLY A 32 7.51 16.22 9.62
C GLY A 32 8.22 16.58 8.32
N GLU A 33 9.36 15.94 8.00
CA GLU A 33 10.05 16.14 6.72
C GLU A 33 9.32 15.44 5.57
N ALA A 34 8.39 16.14 4.93
CA ALA A 34 7.61 15.62 3.79
C ALA A 34 8.45 14.96 2.67
N PRO A 35 9.64 15.48 2.27
CA PRO A 35 10.45 14.84 1.23
C PRO A 35 10.90 13.41 1.58
N ALA A 36 10.90 13.03 2.86
CA ALA A 36 11.27 11.68 3.28
C ALA A 36 10.22 10.64 2.85
N PHE A 37 8.93 11.03 2.78
CA PHE A 37 7.88 10.17 2.25
C PHE A 37 8.11 9.89 0.76
N ASP A 38 8.40 10.92 -0.04
CA ASP A 38 8.66 10.76 -1.48
C ASP A 38 9.81 9.77 -1.73
N ALA A 39 10.88 9.87 -0.95
CA ALA A 39 12.02 8.94 -1.03
C ALA A 39 11.60 7.48 -0.75
N LEU A 40 10.83 7.25 0.32
CA LEU A 40 10.31 5.92 0.65
C LEU A 40 9.34 5.41 -0.41
N TYR A 41 8.45 6.26 -0.90
CA TYR A 41 7.49 5.95 -1.96
C TYR A 41 8.22 5.49 -3.22
N HIS A 42 9.13 6.31 -3.77
CA HIS A 42 9.85 5.98 -4.99
C HIS A 42 10.72 4.73 -4.86
N ARG A 43 11.33 4.50 -3.68
CA ARG A 43 12.17 3.33 -3.43
C ARG A 43 11.39 2.01 -3.41
N HIS A 44 10.12 2.04 -2.96
CA HIS A 44 9.33 0.82 -2.73
C HIS A 44 8.14 0.64 -3.66
N ARG A 45 7.72 1.68 -4.41
CA ARG A 45 6.54 1.63 -5.29
C ARG A 45 6.59 0.50 -6.30
N ASP A 46 7.73 0.25 -6.94
CA ASP A 46 7.82 -0.74 -8.01
C ASP A 46 7.74 -2.18 -7.45
N TRP A 47 8.26 -2.37 -6.23
CA TRP A 47 8.12 -3.64 -5.51
C TRP A 47 6.67 -3.86 -5.05
N VAL A 48 6.01 -2.84 -4.49
CA VAL A 48 4.59 -2.89 -4.11
C VAL A 48 3.72 -3.19 -5.33
N MET A 49 3.94 -2.46 -6.44
CA MET A 49 3.20 -2.65 -7.69
C MET A 49 3.37 -4.06 -8.24
N SER A 50 4.61 -4.55 -8.31
CA SER A 50 4.91 -5.90 -8.79
C SER A 50 4.23 -6.97 -7.94
N LEU A 51 4.19 -6.77 -6.62
CA LEU A 51 3.53 -7.70 -5.71
C LEU A 51 2.00 -7.65 -5.84
N ALA A 52 1.43 -6.45 -5.95
CA ALA A 52 0.00 -6.26 -6.16
C ALA A 52 -0.47 -6.92 -7.47
N VAL A 53 0.25 -6.72 -8.58
CA VAL A 53 -0.04 -7.37 -9.88
C VAL A 53 -0.01 -8.89 -9.77
N ARG A 54 0.89 -9.48 -8.97
CA ARG A 54 0.93 -10.93 -8.76
C ARG A 54 -0.31 -11.46 -8.02
N PHE A 55 -0.91 -10.67 -7.15
CA PHE A 55 -2.13 -11.06 -6.44
C PHE A 55 -3.39 -10.79 -7.26
N THR A 56 -3.48 -9.63 -7.91
CA THR A 56 -4.69 -9.20 -8.62
C THR A 56 -4.77 -9.74 -10.04
N HIS A 57 -3.63 -10.06 -10.68
CA HIS A 57 -3.52 -10.32 -12.11
C HIS A 57 -4.09 -9.20 -13.02
N HIS A 58 -4.33 -8.01 -12.46
CA HIS A 58 -4.95 -6.88 -13.12
C HIS A 58 -4.17 -5.60 -12.78
N PRO A 59 -3.52 -4.96 -13.76
CA PRO A 59 -2.73 -3.75 -13.53
C PRO A 59 -3.53 -2.62 -12.88
N ASP A 60 -4.78 -2.40 -13.30
CA ASP A 60 -5.60 -1.31 -12.78
C ASP A 60 -5.94 -1.51 -11.30
N LEU A 61 -6.36 -2.73 -10.92
CA LEU A 61 -6.58 -3.06 -9.51
C LEU A 61 -5.28 -2.99 -8.69
N ALA A 62 -4.14 -3.29 -9.30
CA ALA A 62 -2.85 -3.19 -8.62
C ALA A 62 -2.46 -1.73 -8.33
N LEU A 63 -2.85 -0.78 -9.18
CA LEU A 63 -2.67 0.65 -8.92
C LEU A 63 -3.49 1.12 -7.71
N ASP A 64 -4.72 0.64 -7.57
CA ASP A 64 -5.55 0.93 -6.39
C ASP A 64 -4.91 0.36 -5.13
N VAL A 65 -4.45 -0.90 -5.17
CA VAL A 65 -3.74 -1.55 -4.05
C VAL A 65 -2.49 -0.77 -3.65
N LEU A 66 -1.71 -0.29 -4.63
CA LEU A 66 -0.52 0.50 -4.37
C LEU A 66 -0.87 1.80 -3.63
N GLN A 67 -1.90 2.52 -4.10
CA GLN A 67 -2.35 3.75 -3.47
C GLN A 67 -2.83 3.52 -2.03
N GLU A 68 -3.69 2.52 -1.82
CA GLU A 68 -4.18 2.15 -0.48
C GLU A 68 -3.05 1.73 0.45
N THR A 69 -2.05 1.01 -0.05
CA THR A 69 -0.87 0.61 0.73
C THR A 69 -0.09 1.81 1.25
N PHE A 70 0.18 2.81 0.39
CA PHE A 70 0.93 3.99 0.81
C PHE A 70 0.07 4.97 1.62
N LEU A 71 -1.25 5.03 1.40
CA LEU A 71 -2.17 5.77 2.24
C LEU A 71 -2.23 5.17 3.66
N TYR A 72 -2.31 3.85 3.77
CA TYR A 72 -2.20 3.13 5.03
C TYR A 72 -0.87 3.43 5.73
N PHE A 73 0.23 3.44 4.98
CA PHE A 73 1.55 3.72 5.52
C PHE A 73 1.68 5.15 6.08
N VAL A 74 1.27 6.17 5.32
CA VAL A 74 1.40 7.58 5.75
C VAL A 74 0.49 7.90 6.95
N LYS A 75 -0.68 7.24 7.05
CA LYS A 75 -1.59 7.36 8.20
C LYS A 75 -0.96 6.91 9.54
N LYS A 76 0.15 6.16 9.52
CA LYS A 76 0.87 5.73 10.75
C LYS A 76 1.75 6.82 11.36
N PHE A 77 1.95 7.95 10.68
CA PHE A 77 2.80 9.04 11.14
C PHE A 77 1.96 10.18 11.75
N PRO A 78 2.47 10.88 12.78
CA PRO A 78 3.76 10.66 13.45
C PRO A 78 3.70 9.52 14.49
N GLY A 79 4.86 8.97 14.86
CA GLY A 79 5.00 7.94 15.90
C GLY A 79 5.26 6.53 15.37
N PHE A 80 5.42 6.36 14.06
CA PHE A 80 5.73 5.07 13.46
C PHE A 80 7.17 4.63 13.79
N THR A 81 7.34 3.39 14.24
CA THR A 81 8.66 2.79 14.48
C THR A 81 8.88 1.62 13.55
N LEU A 82 9.91 1.69 12.72
CA LEU A 82 10.29 0.62 11.81
C LEU A 82 11.14 -0.43 12.55
N THR A 83 10.57 -1.59 12.81
CA THR A 83 11.23 -2.70 13.55
C THR A 83 11.75 -3.82 12.65
N CYS A 84 11.39 -3.79 11.35
CA CYS A 84 11.80 -4.75 10.34
C CYS A 84 12.06 -4.05 9.02
N GLN A 85 12.44 -4.77 7.97
CA GLN A 85 12.57 -4.16 6.64
C GLN A 85 11.20 -3.58 6.21
N LEU A 86 11.19 -2.41 5.56
CA LEU A 86 9.94 -1.75 5.19
C LEU A 86 9.08 -2.63 4.26
N ARG A 87 9.71 -3.41 3.38
CA ARG A 87 9.02 -4.39 2.54
C ARG A 87 8.31 -5.47 3.36
N THR A 88 8.93 -5.96 4.43
CA THR A 88 8.31 -6.93 5.34
C THR A 88 7.09 -6.32 6.03
N PHE A 89 7.18 -5.05 6.45
CA PHE A 89 6.05 -4.33 7.03
C PHE A 89 4.90 -4.11 6.02
N LEU A 90 5.20 -3.77 4.77
CA LEU A 90 4.18 -3.46 3.75
C LEU A 90 3.52 -4.71 3.16
N TYR A 91 4.20 -5.87 3.16
CA TYR A 91 3.71 -7.09 2.51
C TYR A 91 2.27 -7.49 2.88
N PRO A 92 1.88 -7.56 4.18
CA PRO A 92 0.55 -8.01 4.53
C PRO A 92 -0.53 -6.98 4.13
N ALA A 93 -0.22 -5.68 4.15
CA ALA A 93 -1.11 -4.64 3.66
C ALA A 93 -1.39 -4.81 2.16
N VAL A 94 -0.34 -5.01 1.34
CA VAL A 94 -0.47 -5.27 -0.10
C VAL A 94 -1.34 -6.49 -0.35
N LYS A 95 -1.08 -7.60 0.37
CA LYS A 95 -1.88 -8.83 0.26
C LYS A 95 -3.35 -8.58 0.59
N ASN A 96 -3.63 -7.96 1.73
CA ASN A 96 -5.01 -7.71 2.19
C ASN A 96 -5.78 -6.79 1.22
N PHE A 97 -5.16 -5.71 0.78
CA PHE A 97 -5.77 -4.79 -0.18
C PHE A 97 -5.98 -5.45 -1.54
N SER A 98 -5.08 -6.33 -1.98
CA SER A 98 -5.27 -7.09 -3.23
C SER A 98 -6.50 -8.01 -3.17
N ILE A 99 -6.67 -8.74 -2.06
CA ILE A 99 -7.83 -9.62 -1.85
C ILE A 99 -9.12 -8.78 -1.82
N THR A 100 -9.08 -7.63 -1.14
CA THR A 100 -10.21 -6.70 -1.06
C THR A 100 -10.58 -6.14 -2.43
N ALA A 101 -9.60 -5.73 -3.23
CA ALA A 101 -9.80 -5.22 -4.59
C ALA A 101 -10.44 -6.27 -5.49
N LEU A 102 -9.94 -7.52 -5.46
CA LEU A 102 -10.53 -8.64 -6.21
C LEU A 102 -11.98 -8.91 -5.81
N ARG A 103 -12.26 -8.94 -4.50
CA ARG A 103 -13.63 -9.15 -3.98
C ARG A 103 -14.57 -8.04 -4.44
N LYS A 104 -14.10 -6.79 -4.43
CA LYS A 104 -14.87 -5.63 -4.90
C LYS A 104 -15.14 -5.71 -6.41
N ALA A 105 -14.13 -6.04 -7.21
CA ALA A 105 -14.26 -6.20 -8.66
C ALA A 105 -15.24 -7.33 -9.05
N GLY A 106 -15.19 -8.47 -8.36
CA GLY A 106 -16.14 -9.57 -8.55
C GLY A 106 -17.59 -9.16 -8.33
N ARG A 107 -17.87 -8.38 -7.27
CA ARG A 107 -19.22 -7.86 -7.00
C ARG A 107 -19.73 -6.91 -8.08
N TYR A 108 -18.87 -6.02 -8.60
CA TYR A 108 -19.26 -5.12 -9.69
C TYR A 108 -19.58 -5.90 -10.96
N SER A 109 -18.78 -6.91 -11.30
CA SER A 109 -19.05 -7.79 -12.44
C SER A 109 -20.38 -8.54 -12.29
N SER A 110 -20.67 -9.08 -11.10
CA SER A 110 -21.97 -9.72 -10.82
C SER A 110 -23.15 -8.76 -10.93
N LEU A 111 -23.00 -7.52 -10.46
CA LEU A 111 -24.07 -6.51 -10.52
C LEU A 111 -24.33 -6.06 -11.96
N ASP A 112 -23.28 -5.85 -12.75
CA ASP A 112 -23.38 -5.46 -14.15
C ASP A 112 -24.10 -6.54 -14.96
N ALA A 113 -23.72 -7.81 -14.76
CA ALA A 113 -24.40 -8.95 -15.36
C ALA A 113 -25.90 -9.06 -14.96
N ALA A 114 -26.23 -8.70 -13.73
CA ALA A 114 -27.62 -8.69 -13.25
C ALA A 114 -28.46 -7.59 -13.90
N LEU A 115 -27.85 -6.45 -14.22
CA LEU A 115 -28.50 -5.32 -14.90
C LEU A 115 -28.70 -5.57 -16.39
N GLU A 116 -27.81 -6.35 -17.05
CA GLU A 116 -27.86 -6.58 -18.50
C GLU A 116 -28.80 -7.72 -18.97
N GLY A 117 -29.25 -8.68 -18.14
CA GLY A 117 -30.28 -9.61 -18.62
C GLY A 117 -30.46 -10.99 -17.98
N GLY A 118 -30.44 -11.14 -16.66
CA GLY A 118 -30.88 -12.40 -16.04
C GLY A 118 -30.51 -12.50 -14.57
N VAL A 119 -31.39 -13.10 -13.76
CA VAL A 119 -31.20 -13.30 -12.33
C VAL A 119 -29.84 -13.95 -12.08
N PRO A 120 -28.89 -13.27 -11.41
CA PRO A 120 -27.60 -13.87 -11.12
C PRO A 120 -27.79 -14.98 -10.09
N GLU A 121 -27.16 -16.14 -10.33
CA GLU A 121 -26.98 -17.15 -9.29
C GLU A 121 -26.17 -16.51 -8.15
N PRO A 122 -26.61 -16.59 -6.89
CA PRO A 122 -25.96 -15.89 -5.81
C PRO A 122 -24.58 -16.51 -5.57
N ALA A 123 -23.54 -15.84 -6.03
CA ALA A 123 -22.19 -16.06 -5.54
C ALA A 123 -22.18 -15.68 -4.05
N ILE A 124 -22.22 -16.69 -3.19
CA ILE A 124 -22.19 -16.55 -1.72
C ILE A 124 -20.98 -15.70 -1.34
N ALA A 125 -21.21 -14.46 -0.95
CA ALA A 125 -20.25 -13.66 -0.21
C ALA A 125 -20.54 -13.85 1.28
N PRO A 126 -19.56 -14.21 2.12
CA PRO A 126 -19.66 -13.84 3.53
C PRO A 126 -19.47 -12.32 3.60
N ASP A 127 -20.48 -11.65 4.13
CA ASP A 127 -20.40 -10.26 4.58
C ASP A 127 -19.30 -10.15 5.62
N THR A 128 -18.18 -9.55 5.21
CA THR A 128 -17.28 -8.87 6.13
C THR A 128 -16.99 -7.51 5.53
N ASP A 129 -17.78 -6.54 5.99
CA ASP A 129 -17.44 -5.13 5.97
C ASP A 129 -16.21 -4.95 6.87
N VAL A 130 -15.04 -5.28 6.33
CA VAL A 130 -13.75 -5.05 6.99
C VAL A 130 -13.44 -3.57 6.81
N ALA A 131 -14.06 -2.77 7.67
CA ALA A 131 -13.65 -1.40 7.94
C ALA A 131 -12.16 -1.39 8.34
N ASP A 132 -11.50 -0.25 8.06
CA ASP A 132 -10.08 0.08 8.29
C ASP A 132 -9.51 -0.40 9.66
N GLU A 133 -10.36 -0.71 10.65
CA GLU A 133 -9.99 -1.28 11.96
C GLU A 133 -9.38 -2.70 11.90
N ASP A 134 -9.77 -3.53 10.93
CA ASP A 134 -9.41 -4.95 10.95
C ASP A 134 -8.03 -5.24 10.38
N LEU A 135 -7.45 -4.35 9.56
CA LEU A 135 -6.08 -4.56 9.08
C LEU A 135 -5.08 -4.50 10.24
N THR A 136 -5.32 -3.65 11.24
CA THR A 136 -4.48 -3.60 12.44
C THR A 136 -4.68 -4.87 13.27
N ALA A 137 -5.90 -5.37 13.44
CA ALA A 137 -6.19 -6.61 14.15
C ALA A 137 -5.62 -7.86 13.45
N VAL A 138 -5.71 -7.94 12.12
CA VAL A 138 -5.13 -9.02 11.28
C VAL A 138 -3.61 -8.97 11.30
N LEU A 139 -3.02 -7.77 11.29
CA LEU A 139 -1.58 -7.59 11.46
C LEU A 139 -1.12 -7.94 12.88
N GLU A 140 -1.93 -7.67 13.90
CA GLU A 140 -1.65 -8.07 15.28
C GLU A 140 -1.72 -9.59 15.44
N THR A 141 -2.68 -10.26 14.80
CA THR A 141 -2.75 -11.74 14.80
C THR A 141 -1.59 -12.37 14.03
N LEU A 142 -1.20 -11.81 12.88
CA LEU A 142 -0.03 -12.30 12.13
C LEU A 142 1.31 -11.97 12.82
N SER A 143 1.38 -10.85 13.57
CA SER A 143 2.54 -10.48 14.39
C SER A 143 2.66 -11.33 15.65
N ALA A 144 1.53 -11.79 16.20
CA ALA A 144 1.52 -12.73 17.32
C ALA A 144 2.10 -14.10 16.92
N GLU A 145 1.86 -14.53 15.69
CA GLU A 145 2.34 -15.83 15.17
C GLU A 145 3.86 -15.84 14.85
N HIS A 146 4.49 -14.68 14.64
CA HIS A 146 5.93 -14.57 14.31
C HIS A 146 6.83 -14.17 15.49
N ARG A 147 6.33 -14.10 16.74
CA ARG A 147 7.13 -13.71 17.92
C ARG A 147 7.66 -14.90 18.74
N GLU A 148 7.57 -16.13 18.24
CA GLU A 148 8.11 -17.30 18.95
C GLU A 148 9.38 -17.86 18.30
N THR A 149 10.53 -17.34 18.75
CA THR A 149 11.57 -18.16 19.37
C THR A 149 12.59 -17.23 20.03
N PRO A 150 12.55 -17.01 21.36
CA PRO A 150 13.74 -16.56 22.06
C PRO A 150 14.80 -17.66 21.88
N ALA A 151 15.97 -17.26 21.37
CA ALA A 151 17.15 -18.10 21.33
C ALA A 151 17.39 -18.70 22.73
N PRO A 152 17.64 -20.01 22.87
CA PRO A 152 18.15 -20.53 24.13
C PRO A 152 19.56 -19.99 24.33
N ALA A 153 19.70 -19.13 25.34
CA ALA A 153 21.00 -18.76 25.88
C ALA A 153 21.56 -19.94 26.68
N LEU A 154 22.79 -20.34 26.31
CA LEU A 154 23.76 -21.21 26.98
C LEU A 154 23.44 -22.71 27.04
#